data_AF-A0A814JW08-F1
#
_entry.id   AF-A0A814JW08-F1
#
_cell.length_a   1.000
_cell.length_b   1.000
_cell.length_c   1.000
_cell.angle_alpha   90.00
_cell.angle_beta   90.00
_cell.angle_gamma   90.00
#
_symmetry.space_group_name_H-M   'P 1'
#
loop_
_entity.id
_entity.type
_entity.pdbx_description
1 polymer ?
#
loop_
_entity_poly.entity_id
_entity_poly.type
_entity_poly.pdbx_seq_one_letter_code
_entity_poly.pdbx_strand_id
1 'polypeptide(L)'
;MTTNISYVDIIKPLDEANTKDPNIKITHIVQSAVNFLDVAIKNKDVQLITLVFHKPAAEPCVLPFSSDHPRYTNRNTVYCDLLRVVLICSDVNQFAPEGFNFKLMLIMSGSALPFINHHPRRFFEANEVMNVWKNFDDNVYQQLHRKLLHQSIRNGNKQNMGSSTTHLTLSVRKLSYHQI
;
A
#
# COMPACT_ATOMS: atom_id res chain seq x y z
N MET A 1 -15.29 9.26 2.55
CA MET A 1 -16.60 9.72 3.03
C MET A 1 -17.64 9.22 2.05
N THR A 2 -18.69 8.58 2.52
CA THR A 2 -19.90 8.29 1.74
C THR A 2 -21.02 9.11 2.38
N THR A 3 -21.81 9.83 1.58
CA THR A 3 -22.83 10.75 2.10
C THR A 3 -24.11 10.58 1.29
N ASN A 4 -25.27 10.61 1.96
CA ASN A 4 -26.59 10.65 1.30
C ASN A 4 -27.03 12.07 0.93
N ILE A 5 -26.08 13.00 0.88
CA ILE A 5 -26.30 14.41 0.59
C ILE A 5 -26.42 14.61 -0.92
N SER A 6 -27.29 15.51 -1.37
CA SER A 6 -27.45 15.86 -2.78
C SER A 6 -26.15 16.39 -3.37
N TYR A 7 -25.91 16.14 -4.65
CA TYR A 7 -24.75 16.67 -5.38
C TYR A 7 -24.62 18.19 -5.23
N VAL A 8 -25.75 18.92 -5.28
CA VAL A 8 -25.79 20.39 -5.15
C VAL A 8 -25.26 20.85 -3.79
N ASP A 9 -25.64 20.14 -2.73
CA ASP A 9 -25.23 20.46 -1.36
C ASP A 9 -23.75 20.11 -1.11
N ILE A 10 -23.19 19.17 -1.87
CA ILE A 10 -21.76 18.82 -1.82
C ILE A 10 -20.91 19.88 -2.54
N ILE A 11 -21.37 20.42 -3.67
CA ILE A 11 -20.61 21.40 -4.45
C ILE A 11 -20.51 22.74 -3.73
N LYS A 12 -21.60 23.19 -3.10
CA LYS A 12 -21.66 24.50 -2.44
C LYS A 12 -20.46 24.79 -1.51
N PRO A 13 -20.10 23.92 -0.55
CA PRO A 13 -18.92 24.15 0.30
C PRO A 13 -17.59 24.06 -0.46
N LEU A 14 -17.51 23.32 -1.58
CA LEU A 14 -16.32 23.27 -2.43
C LEU A 14 -16.12 24.58 -3.18
N ASP A 15 -17.19 25.19 -3.67
CA ASP A 15 -17.17 26.50 -4.34
C ASP A 15 -16.85 27.62 -3.35
N GLU A 16 -17.40 27.57 -2.13
CA GLU A 16 -17.02 28.50 -1.05
C GLU A 16 -15.53 28.34 -0.71
N ALA A 17 -15.02 27.11 -0.63
CA ALA A 17 -13.60 26.87 -0.36
C ALA A 17 -12.68 27.38 -1.49
N ASN A 18 -13.13 27.36 -2.75
CA ASN A 18 -12.42 27.94 -3.89
C ASN A 18 -12.20 29.45 -3.78
N THR A 19 -13.00 30.16 -2.99
CA THR A 19 -12.83 31.60 -2.78
C THR A 19 -11.83 31.96 -1.68
N LYS A 20 -11.36 31.00 -0.89
CA LYS A 20 -10.54 31.27 0.31
C LYS A 20 -9.08 31.61 -0.01
N ASP A 21 -8.51 31.00 -1.04
CA ASP A 21 -7.11 31.21 -1.43
C ASP A 21 -7.01 31.30 -2.97
N PRO A 22 -6.51 32.42 -3.53
CA PRO A 22 -6.41 32.59 -4.97
C PRO A 22 -5.42 31.61 -5.64
N ASN A 23 -4.53 30.98 -4.89
CA ASN A 23 -3.54 30.03 -5.40
C ASN A 23 -4.03 28.57 -5.37
N ILE A 24 -5.15 28.28 -4.70
CA ILE A 24 -5.66 26.91 -4.55
C ILE A 24 -7.00 26.80 -5.28
N LYS A 25 -7.03 25.98 -6.33
CA LYS A 25 -8.24 25.67 -7.08
C LYS A 25 -8.66 24.22 -6.85
N ILE A 26 -9.83 24.06 -6.25
CA ILE A 26 -10.54 22.80 -6.04
C ILE A 26 -11.38 22.52 -7.29
N THR A 27 -11.08 21.41 -7.94
CA THR A 27 -11.89 20.86 -9.04
C THR A 27 -12.66 19.64 -8.53
N HIS A 28 -13.87 19.44 -9.05
CA HIS A 28 -14.70 18.28 -8.72
C HIS A 28 -15.26 17.67 -10.01
N ILE A 29 -15.31 16.35 -10.07
CA ILE A 29 -15.83 15.59 -11.21
C ILE A 29 -16.55 14.37 -10.65
N VAL A 30 -17.71 14.04 -11.21
CA VAL A 30 -18.43 12.79 -10.92
C VAL A 30 -17.90 11.71 -11.86
N GLN A 31 -17.31 10.65 -11.30
CA GLN A 31 -16.76 9.53 -12.07
C GLN A 31 -17.12 8.19 -11.42
N SER A 32 -17.19 7.13 -12.23
CA SER A 32 -17.36 5.76 -11.75
C SER A 32 -16.06 5.16 -11.19
N ALA A 33 -14.92 5.79 -11.49
CA ALA A 33 -13.61 5.42 -11.01
C ALA A 33 -12.77 6.68 -10.74
N VAL A 34 -11.96 6.66 -9.69
CA VAL A 34 -11.01 7.73 -9.37
C VAL A 34 -9.70 7.14 -8.88
N ASN A 35 -8.60 7.77 -9.26
CA ASN A 35 -7.27 7.41 -8.81
C ASN A 35 -6.80 8.40 -7.75
N PHE A 36 -6.31 7.89 -6.62
CA PHE A 36 -5.72 8.69 -5.56
C PHE A 36 -4.45 8.03 -5.05
N LEU A 37 -3.32 8.73 -5.20
CA LEU A 37 -1.98 8.20 -4.93
C LEU A 37 -1.73 6.90 -5.71
N ASP A 38 -1.83 5.78 -5.00
CA ASP A 38 -1.50 4.43 -5.43
C ASP A 38 -2.73 3.52 -5.45
N VAL A 39 -3.92 4.09 -5.22
CA VAL A 39 -5.19 3.37 -5.13
C VAL A 39 -6.12 3.87 -6.24
N ALA A 40 -6.68 2.94 -6.99
CA ALA A 40 -7.84 3.21 -7.83
C ALA A 40 -9.09 2.71 -7.10
N ILE A 41 -10.06 3.61 -6.94
CA ILE A 41 -11.36 3.31 -6.35
C ILE A 41 -12.34 3.21 -7.52
N LYS A 42 -13.09 2.12 -7.59
CA LYS A 42 -14.15 1.93 -8.59
C LYS A 42 -15.46 1.61 -7.89
N ASN A 43 -16.56 2.12 -8.43
CA ASN A 43 -17.89 1.68 -8.03
C ASN A 43 -18.32 0.53 -8.96
N LYS A 44 -18.45 -0.68 -8.40
CA LYS A 44 -18.93 -1.87 -9.09
C LYS A 44 -20.19 -2.35 -8.39
N ASP A 45 -21.32 -2.35 -9.10
CA ASP A 45 -22.60 -2.85 -8.58
C ASP A 45 -22.99 -2.27 -7.21
N VAL A 46 -22.80 -0.95 -7.03
CA VAL A 46 -23.10 -0.20 -5.79
C VAL A 46 -22.11 -0.50 -4.65
N GLN A 47 -21.04 -1.25 -4.91
CA GLN A 47 -19.96 -1.49 -3.97
C GLN A 47 -18.67 -0.78 -4.41
N LEU A 48 -18.02 -0.11 -3.46
CA LEU A 48 -16.70 0.44 -3.69
C LEU A 48 -15.67 -0.69 -3.63
N ILE A 49 -14.97 -0.89 -4.73
CA ILE A 49 -13.81 -1.76 -4.81
C ILE A 49 -12.55 -0.93 -4.96
N THR A 50 -11.46 -1.43 -4.41
CA THR A 50 -10.14 -0.81 -4.49
C THR A 50 -9.16 -1.76 -5.14
N LEU A 51 -8.26 -1.20 -5.94
CA LEU A 51 -7.18 -1.91 -6.60
C LEU A 51 -5.94 -1.01 -6.68
N VAL A 52 -4.79 -1.59 -6.96
CA VAL A 52 -3.54 -0.85 -7.11
C VAL A 52 -3.60 0.01 -8.38
N PHE A 53 -3.31 1.30 -8.23
CA PHE A 53 -3.13 2.20 -9.36
C PHE A 53 -1.65 2.31 -9.69
N HIS A 54 -1.28 1.83 -10.89
CA HIS A 54 0.07 1.98 -11.43
C HIS A 54 0.16 3.24 -12.28
N LYS A 55 1.02 4.18 -11.89
CA LYS A 55 1.24 5.40 -12.68
C LYS A 55 1.91 5.02 -14.01
N PRO A 56 1.42 5.48 -15.17
CA PRO A 56 1.93 5.05 -16.48
C PRO A 56 3.43 5.28 -16.70
N ALA A 57 4.01 6.30 -16.06
CA ALA A 57 5.42 6.65 -16.17
C ALA A 57 6.28 6.12 -15.01
N ALA A 58 5.70 5.42 -14.04
CA ALA A 58 6.47 4.84 -12.94
C ALA A 58 7.13 3.54 -13.39
N GLU A 59 8.41 3.38 -13.04
CA GLU A 59 9.09 2.11 -13.23
C GLU A 59 8.40 1.03 -12.36
N PRO A 60 8.10 -0.15 -12.93
CA PRO A 60 7.40 -1.19 -12.18
C PRO A 60 8.24 -1.72 -11.02
N CYS A 61 9.57 -1.69 -11.11
CA CYS A 61 10.46 -2.20 -10.07
C CYS A 61 11.04 -1.06 -9.22
N VAL A 62 10.79 -1.09 -7.92
CA VAL A 62 11.35 -0.13 -6.96
C VAL A 62 12.86 -0.36 -6.75
N LEU A 63 13.33 -1.62 -6.84
CA LEU A 63 14.71 -1.97 -6.55
C LEU A 63 15.20 -3.15 -7.40
N PRO A 64 16.14 -2.93 -8.35
CA PRO A 64 16.76 -4.00 -9.13
C PRO A 64 17.44 -5.03 -8.22
N PHE A 65 17.35 -6.32 -8.52
CA PHE A 65 17.95 -7.35 -7.66
C PHE A 65 19.49 -7.31 -7.66
N SER A 66 20.09 -6.80 -8.75
CA SER A 66 21.52 -6.59 -8.90
C SER A 66 22.06 -5.36 -8.18
N SER A 67 21.20 -4.55 -7.59
CA SER A 67 21.62 -3.38 -6.83
C SER A 67 22.39 -3.78 -5.57
N ASP A 68 23.38 -2.98 -5.18
CA ASP A 68 24.29 -3.26 -4.05
C ASP A 68 23.65 -2.94 -2.69
N HIS A 69 22.44 -3.47 -2.47
CA HIS A 69 21.75 -3.35 -1.19
C HIS A 69 21.90 -4.61 -0.36
N PRO A 70 21.88 -4.47 0.98
CA PRO A 70 21.86 -5.62 1.86
C PRO A 70 20.70 -6.59 1.52
N ARG A 71 20.96 -7.89 1.65
CA ARG A 71 19.96 -8.94 1.37
C ARG A 71 18.64 -8.73 2.11
N TYR A 72 18.66 -8.16 3.31
CA TYR A 72 17.44 -7.90 4.07
C TYR A 72 16.55 -6.85 3.40
N THR A 73 17.13 -5.87 2.69
CA THR A 73 16.39 -4.83 1.96
C THR A 73 15.57 -5.46 0.85
N ASN A 74 16.18 -6.28 -0.01
CA ASN A 74 15.48 -6.95 -1.11
C ASN A 74 14.32 -7.81 -0.60
N ARG A 75 14.53 -8.53 0.52
CA ARG A 75 13.49 -9.33 1.18
C ARG A 75 12.36 -8.48 1.73
N ASN A 76 12.71 -7.33 2.32
CA ASN A 76 11.73 -6.41 2.89
C ASN A 76 10.91 -5.74 1.78
N THR A 77 11.50 -5.40 0.65
CA THR A 77 10.78 -4.88 -0.53
C THR A 77 9.67 -5.84 -0.94
N VAL A 78 9.97 -7.14 -1.12
CA VAL A 78 8.96 -8.17 -1.43
C VAL A 78 7.83 -8.20 -0.39
N TYR A 79 8.18 -8.15 0.90
CA TYR A 79 7.19 -8.16 1.97
C TYR A 79 6.31 -6.91 1.95
N CYS A 80 6.91 -5.73 1.82
CA CYS A 80 6.22 -4.44 1.77
C CYS A 80 5.29 -4.33 0.57
N ASP A 81 5.74 -4.78 -0.60
CA ASP A 81 4.95 -4.75 -1.83
C ASP A 81 3.72 -5.67 -1.71
N LEU A 82 3.90 -6.91 -1.24
CA LEU A 82 2.77 -7.82 -1.01
C LEU A 82 1.81 -7.29 0.04
N LEU A 83 2.33 -6.75 1.15
CA LEU A 83 1.51 -6.13 2.19
C LEU A 83 0.70 -4.97 1.62
N ARG A 84 1.31 -4.11 0.81
CA ARG A 84 0.65 -2.99 0.14
C ARG A 84 -0.46 -3.47 -0.79
N VAL A 85 -0.19 -4.45 -1.66
CA VAL A 85 -1.20 -4.99 -2.59
C VAL A 85 -2.38 -5.58 -1.80
N VAL A 86 -2.11 -6.34 -0.74
CA VAL A 86 -3.17 -6.94 0.09
C VAL A 86 -3.97 -5.88 0.84
N LEU A 87 -3.35 -4.79 1.29
CA LEU A 87 -4.06 -3.70 1.97
C LEU A 87 -4.89 -2.85 0.99
N ILE A 88 -4.45 -2.71 -0.26
CA ILE A 88 -5.12 -1.89 -1.27
C ILE A 88 -6.24 -2.67 -1.96
N CYS A 89 -6.04 -3.91 -2.36
CA CYS A 89 -7.06 -4.67 -3.08
C CYS A 89 -8.19 -5.08 -2.13
N SER A 90 -9.43 -4.72 -2.48
CA SER A 90 -10.59 -5.02 -1.64
C SER A 90 -11.09 -6.46 -1.78
N ASP A 91 -10.80 -7.12 -2.90
CA ASP A 91 -11.26 -8.47 -3.20
C ASP A 91 -10.17 -9.31 -3.86
N VAL A 92 -10.35 -10.63 -3.81
CA VAL A 92 -9.34 -11.55 -4.34
C VAL A 92 -9.19 -11.46 -5.85
N ASN A 93 -10.23 -11.02 -6.57
CA ASN A 93 -10.21 -10.87 -8.02
C ASN A 93 -9.37 -9.66 -8.45
N GLN A 94 -9.30 -8.60 -7.63
CA GLN A 94 -8.37 -7.48 -7.83
C GLN A 94 -6.96 -7.85 -7.38
N PHE A 95 -6.83 -8.70 -6.36
CA PHE A 95 -5.54 -9.18 -5.89
C PHE A 95 -4.83 -10.10 -6.89
N ALA A 96 -5.56 -11.04 -7.52
CA ALA A 96 -4.97 -12.04 -8.40
C ALA A 96 -4.09 -11.49 -9.55
N PRO A 97 -4.56 -10.50 -10.35
CA PRO A 97 -3.72 -9.90 -11.39
C PRO A 97 -2.52 -9.15 -10.81
N GLU A 98 -2.68 -8.49 -9.66
CA GLU A 98 -1.57 -7.82 -8.98
C GLU A 98 -0.52 -8.80 -8.45
N GLY A 99 -0.95 -9.96 -7.96
CA GLY A 99 -0.04 -11.04 -7.56
C GLY A 99 0.76 -11.61 -8.74
N PHE A 100 0.17 -11.64 -9.94
CA PHE A 100 0.87 -11.99 -11.17
C PHE A 100 1.85 -10.89 -11.60
N ASN A 101 1.41 -9.63 -11.62
CA ASN A 101 2.24 -8.47 -11.96
C ASN A 101 3.44 -8.37 -11.02
N PHE A 102 3.24 -8.62 -9.72
CA PHE A 102 4.30 -8.65 -8.71
C PHE A 102 5.38 -9.70 -9.04
N LYS A 103 4.99 -10.91 -9.44
CA LYS A 103 5.94 -11.94 -9.88
C LYS A 103 6.71 -11.49 -11.13
N LEU A 104 6.00 -10.92 -12.10
CA LEU A 104 6.62 -10.44 -13.34
C LEU A 104 7.64 -9.33 -13.05
N MET A 105 7.30 -8.38 -12.17
CA MET A 105 8.20 -7.33 -11.71
C MET A 105 9.49 -7.90 -11.12
N LEU A 106 9.41 -8.94 -10.27
CA LEU A 106 10.60 -9.57 -9.72
C LEU A 106 11.46 -10.24 -10.81
N ILE A 107 10.85 -10.90 -11.79
CA ILE A 107 11.58 -11.47 -12.93
C ILE A 107 12.31 -10.37 -13.70
N MET A 108 11.60 -9.28 -14.02
CA MET A 108 12.16 -8.14 -14.76
C MET A 108 13.28 -7.42 -13.99
N SER A 109 13.23 -7.43 -12.65
CA SER A 109 14.29 -6.90 -11.79
C SER A 109 15.59 -7.72 -11.80
N GLY A 110 15.60 -8.89 -12.45
CA GLY A 110 16.73 -9.83 -12.43
C GLY A 110 16.78 -10.71 -11.18
N SER A 111 15.67 -10.87 -10.45
CA SER A 111 15.63 -11.74 -9.27
C SER A 111 15.76 -13.21 -9.65
N ALA A 112 16.50 -13.98 -8.85
CA ALA A 112 16.63 -15.42 -9.06
C ALA A 112 15.32 -16.17 -8.75
N LEU A 113 14.98 -17.21 -9.53
CA LEU A 113 13.74 -17.99 -9.35
C LEU A 113 13.49 -18.50 -7.91
N PRO A 114 14.50 -19.01 -7.17
CA PRO A 114 14.29 -19.41 -5.78
C PRO A 114 13.82 -18.25 -4.89
N PHE A 115 14.32 -17.03 -5.14
CA PHE A 115 13.93 -15.82 -4.41
C PHE A 115 12.46 -15.46 -4.69
N ILE A 116 12.07 -15.48 -5.97
CA ILE A 116 10.72 -15.16 -6.44
C ILE A 116 9.67 -16.12 -5.87
N ASN A 117 10.01 -17.40 -5.69
CA ASN A 117 9.08 -18.38 -5.15
C ASN A 117 9.07 -18.40 -3.61
N HIS A 118 10.24 -18.25 -2.98
CA HIS A 118 10.38 -18.40 -1.53
C HIS A 118 9.76 -17.24 -0.75
N HIS A 119 10.05 -15.99 -1.13
CA HIS A 119 9.67 -14.84 -0.32
C HIS A 119 8.16 -14.55 -0.31
N PRO A 120 7.44 -14.61 -1.44
CA PRO A 120 5.99 -14.49 -1.44
C PRO A 120 5.32 -15.63 -0.67
N ARG A 121 5.78 -16.87 -0.88
CA ARG A 121 5.27 -18.02 -0.13
C ARG A 121 5.41 -17.81 1.38
N ARG A 122 6.56 -17.35 1.85
CA ARG A 122 6.80 -17.07 3.27
C ARG A 122 5.85 -15.99 3.82
N PHE A 123 5.47 -14.99 3.03
CA PHE A 123 4.46 -14.00 3.43
C PHE A 123 3.10 -14.65 3.71
N PHE A 124 2.63 -15.54 2.83
CA PHE A 124 1.35 -16.23 3.00
C PHE A 124 1.39 -17.30 4.11
N GLU A 125 2.52 -17.98 4.29
CA GLU A 125 2.74 -18.93 5.40
C GLU A 125 2.70 -18.20 6.74
N ALA A 126 3.41 -17.07 6.88
CA ALA A 126 3.44 -16.29 8.12
C ALA A 126 2.08 -15.70 8.50
N ASN A 127 1.16 -15.58 7.55
CA ASN A 127 -0.19 -15.10 7.77
C ASN A 127 -1.23 -16.24 7.88
N GLU A 128 -0.82 -17.50 7.76
CA GLU A 128 -1.69 -18.70 7.81
C GLU A 128 -2.75 -18.76 6.69
N VAL A 129 -2.43 -18.21 5.52
CA VAL A 129 -3.40 -17.97 4.42
C VAL A 129 -2.89 -18.48 3.07
N MET A 130 -2.21 -19.63 3.09
CA MET A 130 -1.67 -20.25 1.87
C MET A 130 -2.72 -20.58 0.81
N ASN A 131 -3.99 -20.72 1.19
CA ASN A 131 -5.09 -20.97 0.25
C ASN A 131 -5.36 -19.76 -0.66
N VAL A 132 -5.11 -18.53 -0.20
CA VAL A 132 -5.17 -17.32 -1.03
C VAL A 132 -4.16 -17.41 -2.17
N TRP A 133 -2.95 -17.87 -1.87
CA TRP A 133 -1.86 -17.97 -2.86
C TRP A 133 -2.08 -19.05 -3.91
N LYS A 134 -2.70 -20.17 -3.52
CA LYS A 134 -2.89 -21.33 -4.41
C LYS A 134 -4.19 -21.29 -5.17
N ASN A 135 -5.28 -20.92 -4.49
CA ASN A 135 -6.65 -21.14 -4.96
C ASN A 135 -7.45 -19.84 -5.07
N PHE A 136 -6.87 -18.67 -4.72
CA PHE A 136 -7.59 -17.39 -4.72
C PHE A 136 -8.92 -17.46 -3.94
N ASP A 137 -8.89 -18.10 -2.77
CA ASP A 137 -10.04 -18.19 -1.88
C ASP A 137 -10.42 -16.81 -1.33
N ASP A 138 -11.57 -16.28 -1.76
CA ASP A 138 -12.02 -14.94 -1.40
C ASP A 138 -12.30 -14.81 0.10
N ASN A 139 -12.90 -15.82 0.76
CA ASN A 139 -13.21 -15.72 2.18
C ASN A 139 -11.93 -15.61 3.01
N VAL A 140 -10.94 -16.47 2.71
CA VAL A 140 -9.63 -16.41 3.39
C VAL A 140 -8.91 -15.09 3.07
N TYR A 141 -9.03 -14.59 1.84
CA TYR A 141 -8.48 -13.29 1.46
C TYR A 141 -9.11 -12.14 2.26
N GLN A 142 -10.43 -12.11 2.39
CA GLN A 142 -11.15 -11.10 3.16
C GLN A 142 -10.75 -11.11 4.64
N GLN A 143 -10.51 -12.29 5.21
CA GLN A 143 -10.00 -12.41 6.59
C GLN A 143 -8.60 -11.82 6.72
N LEU A 144 -7.71 -12.14 5.77
CA LEU A 144 -6.36 -11.57 5.71
C LEU A 144 -6.39 -10.04 5.60
N HIS A 145 -7.16 -9.53 4.63
CA HIS A 145 -7.29 -8.11 4.35
C HIS A 145 -7.74 -7.33 5.60
N ARG A 146 -8.84 -7.77 6.25
CA ARG A 146 -9.34 -7.16 7.49
C ARG A 146 -8.33 -7.22 8.63
N LYS A 147 -7.67 -8.38 8.82
CA LYS A 147 -6.64 -8.57 9.84
C LYS A 147 -5.51 -7.55 9.69
N LEU A 148 -4.99 -7.39 8.48
CA LEU A 148 -3.87 -6.49 8.20
C LEU A 148 -4.28 -5.01 8.27
N LEU A 149 -5.47 -4.64 7.80
CA LEU A 149 -5.98 -3.27 7.94
C LEU A 149 -6.10 -2.86 9.42
N HIS A 150 -6.69 -3.72 10.26
CA HIS A 150 -6.85 -3.43 11.69
C HIS A 150 -5.50 -3.35 12.42
N GLN A 151 -4.54 -4.19 12.05
CA GLN A 151 -3.19 -4.11 12.60
C GLN A 151 -2.50 -2.78 12.25
N SER A 152 -2.62 -2.34 11.00
CA SER A 152 -2.07 -1.06 10.54
C SER A 152 -2.65 0.12 11.33
N ILE A 153 -3.98 0.17 11.48
CA ILE A 153 -4.67 1.23 12.24
C ILE A 153 -4.23 1.24 13.71
N ARG A 154 -4.14 0.07 14.34
CA ARG A 154 -3.72 -0.04 15.75
C ARG A 154 -2.28 0.44 15.95
N ASN A 155 -1.39 0.14 15.02
CA ASN A 155 0.01 0.55 15.11
C ASN A 155 0.17 2.06 14.88
N GLY A 156 -0.58 2.65 13.94
CA GLY A 156 -0.61 4.11 13.75
C GLY A 156 -1.09 4.85 15.00
N ASN A 157 -2.14 4.35 15.67
CA ASN A 157 -2.65 4.97 16.90
C ASN A 157 -1.66 4.90 18.07
N LYS A 158 -0.89 3.80 18.18
CA LYS A 158 0.16 3.69 19.22
C LYS A 158 1.32 4.67 18.98
N GLN A 159 1.72 4.89 17.72
CA GLN A 159 2.76 5.86 17.38
C GLN A 159 2.30 7.31 17.61
N ASN A 160 1.03 7.62 17.32
CA ASN A 160 0.46 8.94 17.57
C ASN A 160 0.29 9.24 19.07
N MET A 161 -0.04 8.25 19.90
CA MET A 161 -0.09 8.40 21.36
C MET A 161 1.31 8.48 22.01
N GLY A 162 2.35 7.95 21.37
CA GLY A 162 3.74 8.02 21.85
C GLY A 162 4.47 9.32 21.47
N SER A 163 3.86 10.19 20.67
CA SER A 163 4.52 11.38 20.10
C SER A 163 4.22 12.70 20.82
N SER A 164 3.44 12.70 21.90
CA SER A 164 3.11 13.93 22.65
C SER A 164 4.03 14.25 23.83
N THR A 165 4.99 13.40 24.20
CA THR A 165 5.91 13.74 25.30
C THR A 165 7.28 13.08 25.14
N THR A 166 8.18 13.65 24.33
CA THR A 166 9.62 13.64 24.67
C THR A 166 10.37 14.66 23.82
N HIS A 167 10.90 15.69 24.49
CA HIS A 167 12.02 16.49 23.99
C HIS A 167 13.18 15.53 23.67
N LEU A 168 13.52 15.37 22.39
CA LEU A 168 14.70 14.63 21.96
C LEU A 168 15.95 15.46 22.27
N THR A 169 16.56 15.22 23.44
CA THR A 169 17.98 15.57 23.64
C THR A 169 18.84 14.58 22.87
N LEU A 170 19.41 15.03 21.75
CA LEU A 170 20.45 14.34 21.00
C LEU A 170 21.72 14.22 21.86
N SER A 171 21.94 13.05 22.46
CA SER A 171 23.23 12.69 23.04
C SER A 171 24.12 12.09 21.93
N VAL A 172 25.01 12.91 21.38
CA VAL A 172 26.08 12.48 20.48
C VAL A 172 27.02 11.53 21.22
N ARG A 173 26.99 10.23 20.90
CA ARG A 173 28.03 9.27 21.33
C ARG A 173 29.24 9.42 20.42
N LYS A 174 30.37 9.85 20.98
CA LYS A 174 31.71 9.80 20.37
C LYS A 174 32.03 8.35 19.98
N LEU A 175 32.32 8.12 18.70
CA LEU A 175 32.99 6.91 18.23
C LEU A 175 34.51 7.12 18.38
N SER A 176 35.11 6.40 19.33
CA SER A 176 36.56 6.29 19.47
C SER A 176 37.05 5.11 18.62
N TYR A 177 37.81 5.41 17.57
CA TYR A 177 38.60 4.42 16.83
C TYR A 177 39.77 3.95 17.71
N HIS A 178 39.95 2.63 17.82
CA HIS A 178 41.22 2.03 18.24
C HIS A 178 41.68 1.05 17.18
N GLN A 179 42.92 1.27 16.75
CA GLN A 179 43.71 0.47 15.84
C GLN A 179 43.99 -0.90 16.45
N ILE A 180 43.93 -1.96 15.62
CA ILE A 180 45.01 -2.94 15.46
C ILE A 180 45.07 -3.28 13.97
#